data_AF-A0A7J9VHN3-F1
#
_entry.id   AF-A0A7J9VHN3-F1
#
_cell.length_a   1.000
_cell.length_b   1.000
_cell.length_c   1.000
_cell.angle_alpha   90.00
_cell.angle_beta   90.00
_cell.angle_gamma   90.00
#
_symmetry.space_group_name_H-M   'P 1'
#
loop_
_entity.id
_entity.type
_entity.pdbx_description
1 polymer ?
#
loop_
_entity_poly.entity_id
_entity_poly.type
_entity_poly.pdbx_seq_one_letter_code
_entity_poly.pdbx_strand_id
1 'polypeptide(L)'
;GNELFSEQGVLTFTFILALAVAAILMGPVGLVAGRGLQRAVVRTPTHYLAAGIAVLTIVGAYAVRNNPLDVVLMILLGLAGFGLRKVGLPPPAIVLGVVLGPIIETGLGQGLLTATGQANPWMSFFTRPISIGIIVLVVLGLLWPVYTRSKDRRSQEGARPRSDSEVAP
;
A
#
# COMPACT_ATOMS: atom_id res chain seq x y z
N GLY A 1 26.09 23.43 10.86
CA GLY A 1 24.74 23.91 10.49
C GLY A 1 24.84 25.10 9.56
N ASN A 2 25.21 26.28 10.07
CA ASN A 2 25.36 27.51 9.29
C ASN A 2 26.45 27.40 8.19
N GLU A 3 27.58 26.75 8.49
CA GLU A 3 28.71 26.60 7.55
C GLU A 3 28.36 25.86 6.24
N LEU A 4 27.42 24.92 6.26
CA LEU A 4 26.94 24.21 5.05
C LEU A 4 26.14 25.11 4.10
N PHE A 5 25.49 26.14 4.63
CA PHE A 5 24.73 27.12 3.85
C PHE A 5 25.56 28.36 3.48
N SER A 6 26.65 28.64 4.22
CA SER A 6 27.53 29.79 3.97
C SER A 6 28.77 29.45 3.13
N GLU A 7 29.46 28.33 3.38
CA GLU A 7 30.66 27.94 2.63
C GLU A 7 30.33 27.11 1.38
N GLN A 8 29.35 26.20 1.49
CA GLN A 8 28.93 25.31 0.40
C GLN A 8 27.52 25.67 -0.11
N GLY A 9 27.08 26.91 0.13
CA GLY A 9 25.71 27.36 -0.12
C GLY A 9 25.22 27.11 -1.53
N VAL A 10 26.07 27.33 -2.54
CA VAL A 10 25.74 27.05 -3.95
C VAL A 10 25.33 25.59 -4.14
N LEU A 11 26.11 24.63 -3.63
CA LEU A 11 25.83 23.20 -3.76
C LEU A 11 24.51 22.83 -3.05
N THR A 12 24.33 23.32 -1.82
CA THR A 12 23.16 23.03 -0.99
C THR A 12 21.87 23.56 -1.62
N PHE A 13 21.87 24.82 -2.08
CA PHE A 13 20.69 25.39 -2.74
C PHE A 13 20.41 24.75 -4.10
N THR A 14 21.44 24.35 -4.86
CA THR A 14 21.24 23.59 -6.11
C THR A 14 20.58 22.24 -5.86
N PHE A 15 20.99 21.49 -4.83
CA PHE A 15 20.34 20.22 -4.49
C PHE A 15 18.91 20.41 -4.00
N ILE A 16 18.66 21.39 -3.13
CA ILE A 16 17.30 21.69 -2.64
C ILE A 16 16.39 22.05 -3.81
N LEU A 17 16.85 22.93 -4.71
CA LEU A 17 16.06 23.34 -5.88
C LEU A 17 15.88 22.18 -6.87
N ALA A 18 16.91 21.35 -7.09
CA ALA A 18 16.80 20.17 -7.94
C ALA A 18 15.79 19.14 -7.40
N LEU A 19 15.81 18.85 -6.09
CA LEU A 19 14.85 17.96 -5.45
C LEU A 19 13.42 18.54 -5.45
N ALA A 20 13.28 19.86 -5.21
CA ALA A 20 11.99 20.53 -5.28
C ALA A 20 11.41 20.47 -6.70
N VAL A 21 12.21 20.78 -7.72
CA VAL A 21 11.82 20.65 -9.12
C VAL A 21 11.49 19.20 -9.45
N ALA A 22 12.31 18.23 -9.03
CA ALA A 22 12.05 16.80 -9.26
C ALA A 22 10.73 16.34 -8.63
N ALA A 23 10.43 16.76 -7.39
CA ALA A 23 9.18 16.44 -6.72
C ALA A 23 7.96 17.03 -7.45
N ILE A 24 8.07 18.29 -7.90
CA ILE A 24 7.02 18.95 -8.68
C ILE A 24 6.84 18.24 -10.03
N LEU A 25 7.93 17.85 -10.69
CA LEU A 25 7.90 17.19 -12.00
C LEU A 25 7.40 15.73 -11.91
N MET A 26 7.60 15.06 -10.77
CA MET A 26 7.18 13.67 -10.56
C MET A 26 5.66 13.51 -10.66
N GLY A 27 4.88 14.51 -10.29
CA GLY A 27 3.43 14.53 -10.47
C GLY A 27 3.01 14.36 -11.94
N PRO A 28 3.24 15.37 -12.82
CA PRO A 28 2.85 15.30 -14.22
C PRO A 28 3.52 14.14 -14.96
N VAL A 29 4.82 13.88 -14.73
CA VAL A 29 5.53 12.74 -15.34
C VAL A 29 4.90 11.42 -14.94
N GLY A 30 4.62 11.22 -13.64
CA GLY A 30 3.95 10.03 -13.13
C GLY A 30 2.55 9.83 -13.70
N LEU A 31 1.76 10.90 -13.85
CA LEU A 31 0.43 10.85 -14.45
C LEU A 31 0.45 10.53 -15.95
N VAL A 32 1.39 11.10 -16.71
CA VAL A 32 1.51 10.85 -18.17
C VAL A 32 2.07 9.44 -18.42
N ALA A 33 3.20 9.12 -17.80
CA ALA A 33 3.84 7.81 -17.93
C ALA A 33 2.96 6.70 -17.37
N GLY A 34 2.33 6.92 -16.21
CA GLY A 34 1.43 5.96 -15.58
C GLY A 34 0.21 5.63 -16.44
N ARG A 35 -0.43 6.63 -17.06
CA ARG A 35 -1.54 6.37 -18.01
C ARG A 35 -1.10 5.61 -19.25
N GLY A 36 0.08 5.95 -19.79
CA GLY A 36 0.64 5.24 -20.94
C GLY A 36 0.93 3.77 -20.63
N LEU A 37 1.63 3.53 -19.51
CA LEU A 37 2.01 2.18 -19.08
C LEU A 37 0.79 1.34 -18.70
N GLN A 38 -0.18 1.92 -17.98
CA GLN A 38 -1.41 1.20 -17.62
C GLN A 38 -2.18 0.72 -18.85
N ARG A 39 -2.27 1.55 -19.92
CA ARG A 39 -2.90 1.13 -21.18
C ARG A 39 -2.16 -0.03 -21.84
N ALA A 40 -0.82 -0.02 -21.81
CA ALA A 40 -0.03 -1.12 -22.36
C ALA A 40 -0.24 -2.41 -21.56
N VAL A 41 -0.16 -2.34 -20.23
CA VAL A 41 -0.30 -3.50 -19.33
C VAL A 41 -1.69 -4.13 -19.42
N VAL A 42 -2.75 -3.33 -19.50
CA VAL A 42 -4.13 -3.84 -19.61
C VAL A 42 -4.42 -4.46 -20.98
N ARG A 43 -3.72 -4.04 -22.04
CA ARG A 43 -3.87 -4.60 -23.39
C ARG A 43 -3.14 -5.94 -23.58
N THR A 44 -2.08 -6.18 -22.82
CA THR A 44 -1.34 -7.44 -22.87
C THR A 44 -2.14 -8.54 -22.18
N PRO A 45 -2.30 -9.72 -22.81
CA PRO A 45 -3.12 -10.76 -22.21
C PRO A 45 -2.47 -11.31 -20.93
N THR A 46 -3.31 -11.56 -19.94
CA THR A 46 -2.93 -11.87 -18.55
C THR A 46 -1.98 -13.07 -18.41
N HIS A 47 -2.01 -14.01 -19.35
CA HIS A 47 -1.14 -15.20 -19.29
C HIS A 47 0.35 -14.85 -19.45
N TYR A 48 0.71 -13.89 -20.31
CA TYR A 48 2.11 -13.46 -20.46
C TYR A 48 2.59 -12.70 -19.22
N LEU A 49 1.72 -11.87 -18.64
CA LEU A 49 2.03 -11.14 -17.40
C LEU A 49 2.27 -12.12 -16.25
N ALA A 50 1.40 -13.13 -16.10
CA ALA A 50 1.53 -14.13 -15.06
C ALA A 50 2.85 -14.90 -15.18
N ALA A 51 3.22 -15.33 -16.39
CA ALA A 51 4.50 -15.99 -16.64
C ALA A 51 5.70 -15.08 -16.33
N GLY A 52 5.67 -13.82 -16.78
CA GLY A 52 6.74 -12.86 -16.52
C GLY A 52 6.92 -12.56 -15.03
N ILE A 53 5.82 -12.36 -14.30
CA ILE A 53 5.84 -12.14 -12.84
C ILE A 53 6.36 -13.40 -12.13
N ALA A 54 5.97 -14.60 -12.57
CA ALA A 54 6.46 -15.85 -11.97
C ALA A 54 8.00 -15.99 -12.11
N VAL A 55 8.54 -15.75 -13.31
CA VAL A 55 9.99 -15.79 -13.53
C VAL A 55 10.70 -14.72 -12.69
N LEU A 56 10.20 -13.48 -12.72
CA LEU A 56 10.81 -12.37 -11.99
C LEU A 56 10.80 -12.60 -10.47
N THR A 57 9.73 -13.18 -9.93
CA THR A 57 9.62 -13.49 -8.49
C THR A 57 10.53 -14.64 -8.07
N ILE A 58 10.69 -15.67 -8.90
CA ILE A 58 11.66 -16.76 -8.66
C ILE A 58 13.10 -16.21 -8.66
N VAL A 59 13.46 -15.43 -9.68
CA VAL A 59 14.78 -14.81 -9.78
C VAL A 59 15.01 -13.84 -8.62
N GLY A 60 14.00 -13.02 -8.28
CA GLY A 60 14.08 -12.07 -7.17
C GLY A 60 14.25 -12.75 -5.82
N ALA A 61 13.50 -13.83 -5.54
CA ALA A 61 13.63 -14.60 -4.31
C ALA A 61 15.02 -15.23 -4.18
N TYR A 62 15.55 -15.77 -5.27
CA TYR A 62 16.90 -16.32 -5.28
C TYR A 62 17.99 -15.24 -5.12
N ALA A 63 17.84 -14.09 -5.78
CA ALA A 63 18.86 -13.04 -5.81
C ALA A 63 19.14 -12.38 -4.44
N VAL A 64 18.16 -12.35 -3.53
CA VAL A 64 18.30 -11.66 -2.22
C VAL A 64 19.29 -12.37 -1.31
N ARG A 65 19.22 -13.72 -1.25
CA ARG A 65 20.03 -14.54 -0.33
C ARG A 65 20.83 -15.66 -1.00
N ASN A 66 20.76 -15.79 -2.32
CA ASN A 66 21.34 -16.92 -3.08
C ASN A 66 21.01 -18.29 -2.47
N ASN A 67 19.81 -18.42 -1.89
CA ASN A 67 19.38 -19.63 -1.19
C ASN A 67 18.23 -20.29 -1.95
N PRO A 68 18.34 -21.55 -2.39
CA PRO A 68 17.24 -22.27 -3.04
C PRO A 68 16.04 -22.47 -2.12
N LEU A 69 16.24 -22.46 -0.79
CA LEU A 69 15.14 -22.55 0.18
C LEU A 69 14.17 -21.37 0.07
N ASP A 70 14.66 -20.17 -0.25
CA ASP A 70 13.81 -18.98 -0.44
C ASP A 70 12.88 -19.15 -1.65
N VAL A 71 13.32 -19.86 -2.69
CA VAL A 71 12.49 -20.19 -3.86
C VAL A 71 11.42 -21.22 -3.50
N VAL A 72 11.77 -22.25 -2.73
CA VAL A 72 10.80 -23.24 -2.24
C VAL A 72 9.75 -22.59 -1.34
N LEU A 73 10.18 -21.73 -0.41
CA LEU A 73 9.28 -20.94 0.43
C LEU A 73 8.38 -20.02 -0.40
N MET A 74 8.93 -19.33 -1.41
CA MET A 74 8.16 -18.48 -2.32
C MET A 74 7.04 -19.27 -3.01
N ILE A 75 7.34 -20.47 -3.53
CA ILE A 75 6.33 -21.33 -4.18
C ILE A 75 5.29 -21.80 -3.16
N LEU A 76 5.71 -22.28 -1.99
CA LEU A 76 4.80 -22.74 -0.94
C LEU A 76 3.88 -21.62 -0.45
N LEU A 77 4.41 -20.43 -0.21
CA LEU A 77 3.63 -19.25 0.19
C LEU A 77 2.72 -18.76 -0.93
N GLY A 78 3.15 -18.86 -2.19
CA GLY A 78 2.31 -18.60 -3.36
C GLY A 78 1.11 -19.53 -3.45
N LEU A 79 1.32 -20.84 -3.25
CA LEU A 79 0.24 -21.83 -3.18
C LEU A 79 -0.67 -21.60 -1.97
N ALA A 80 -0.11 -21.32 -0.80
CA ALA A 80 -0.88 -21.00 0.40
C ALA A 80 -1.74 -19.73 0.20
N GLY A 81 -1.19 -18.70 -0.46
CA GLY A 81 -1.93 -17.50 -0.87
C GLY A 81 -3.06 -17.81 -1.84
N PHE A 82 -2.84 -18.73 -2.79
CA PHE A 82 -3.92 -19.21 -3.66
C PHE A 82 -5.02 -19.94 -2.87
N GLY A 83 -4.67 -20.70 -1.84
CA GLY A 83 -5.61 -21.30 -0.90
C GLY A 83 -6.42 -20.27 -0.11
N LEU A 84 -5.75 -19.23 0.43
CA LEU A 84 -6.38 -18.12 1.15
C LEU A 84 -7.42 -17.37 0.32
N ARG A 85 -7.17 -17.24 -0.99
CA ARG A 85 -8.14 -16.65 -1.92
C ARG A 85 -9.46 -17.43 -1.94
N LYS A 86 -9.44 -18.76 -1.75
CA LYS A 86 -10.67 -19.58 -1.65
C LYS A 86 -11.45 -19.34 -0.36
N VAL A 87 -10.77 -18.94 0.72
CA VAL A 87 -11.37 -18.62 2.02
C VAL A 87 -12.01 -17.21 2.03
N GLY A 88 -11.89 -16.47 0.93
CA GLY A 88 -12.40 -15.10 0.83
C GLY A 88 -11.46 -14.05 1.42
N LEU A 89 -10.26 -14.45 1.85
CA LEU A 89 -9.23 -13.53 2.31
C LEU A 89 -8.34 -13.12 1.12
N PRO A 90 -8.33 -11.84 0.71
CA PRO A 90 -7.49 -11.40 -0.39
C PRO A 90 -6.01 -11.48 0.04
N PRO A 91 -5.16 -12.23 -0.68
CA PRO A 91 -3.74 -12.37 -0.33
C PRO A 91 -2.99 -11.05 -0.10
N PRO A 92 -3.24 -9.97 -0.87
CA PRO A 92 -2.59 -8.67 -0.62
C PRO A 92 -2.82 -8.10 0.78
N ALA A 93 -4.00 -8.30 1.37
CA ALA A 93 -4.30 -7.78 2.71
C ALA A 93 -3.49 -8.49 3.80
N ILE A 94 -3.22 -9.78 3.62
CA ILE A 94 -2.43 -10.57 4.56
C ILE A 94 -0.97 -10.15 4.50
N VAL A 95 -0.42 -9.96 3.29
CA VAL A 95 0.94 -9.44 3.12
C VAL A 95 1.08 -8.06 3.76
N LEU A 96 0.12 -7.16 3.53
CA LEU A 96 0.08 -5.85 4.19
C LEU A 96 0.06 -5.98 5.71
N GLY A 97 -0.76 -6.88 6.27
CA GLY A 97 -0.80 -7.12 7.72
C GLY A 97 0.54 -7.61 8.29
N VAL A 98 1.22 -8.54 7.60
CA VAL A 98 2.53 -9.07 8.03
C VAL A 98 3.61 -8.00 7.96
N VAL A 99 3.62 -7.14 6.95
CA VAL A 99 4.59 -6.04 6.82
C VAL A 99 4.29 -4.92 7.83
N LEU A 100 3.02 -4.57 8.02
CA LEU A 100 2.60 -3.49 8.92
C LEU A 100 2.71 -3.88 10.40
N GLY A 101 2.54 -5.16 10.75
CA GLY A 101 2.57 -5.63 12.14
C GLY A 101 3.83 -5.18 12.91
N PRO A 102 5.05 -5.49 12.44
CA PRO A 102 6.29 -5.04 13.08
C PRO A 102 6.43 -3.51 13.13
N ILE A 103 5.94 -2.80 12.12
CA ILE A 103 5.96 -1.33 12.08
C ILE A 103 5.04 -0.76 13.17
N ILE A 104 3.88 -1.37 13.40
CA ILE A 104 2.95 -0.99 14.46
C ILE A 104 3.54 -1.30 15.84
N GLU A 105 4.09 -2.51 16.02
CA GLU A 105 4.72 -2.94 17.28
C GLU A 105 5.85 -2.00 17.68
N THR A 106 6.76 -1.71 16.74
CA THR A 106 7.90 -0.82 16.98
C THR A 106 7.46 0.63 17.19
N GLY A 107 6.49 1.13 16.41
CA GLY A 107 5.94 2.47 16.57
C GLY A 107 5.22 2.66 17.91
N LEU A 108 4.42 1.68 18.33
CA LEU A 108 3.76 1.67 19.64
C LEU A 108 4.79 1.59 20.77
N GLY A 109 5.78 0.71 20.65
CA GLY A 109 6.87 0.57 21.61
C GLY A 109 7.68 1.86 21.78
N GLN A 110 8.09 2.50 20.68
CA GLN A 110 8.79 3.79 20.70
C GLN A 110 7.93 4.92 21.32
N GLY A 111 6.63 4.95 21.00
CA GLY A 111 5.68 5.90 21.56
C GLY A 111 5.51 5.74 23.07
N LEU A 112 5.37 4.50 23.55
CA LEU A 112 5.25 4.18 24.97
C LEU A 112 6.56 4.47 25.73
N LEU A 113 7.72 4.11 25.17
CA LEU A 113 9.03 4.43 25.76
C LEU A 113 9.21 5.94 25.93
N THR A 114 8.81 6.74 24.94
CA THR A 114 8.84 8.20 25.03
C THR A 114 7.87 8.75 26.09
N ALA A 115 6.79 8.01 26.39
CA ALA A 115 5.78 8.37 27.38
C ALA A 115 6.09 7.89 28.82
N THR A 116 7.13 7.07 29.02
CA THR A 116 7.51 6.53 30.35
C THR A 116 7.92 7.59 31.38
N GLY A 117 8.23 8.82 30.95
CA GLY A 117 8.50 9.96 31.85
C GLY A 117 7.26 10.60 32.48
N GLN A 118 6.05 10.08 32.26
CA GLN A 118 4.78 10.64 32.74
C GLN A 118 3.99 9.61 33.55
N ALA A 119 3.24 10.06 34.55
CA ALA A 119 2.49 9.21 35.50
C ALA A 119 1.43 8.27 34.86
N ASN A 120 1.10 8.45 33.57
CA ASN A 120 0.20 7.57 32.84
C ASN A 120 0.58 7.48 31.33
N PRO A 121 1.38 6.47 30.91
CA PRO A 121 1.96 6.38 29.56
C PRO A 121 0.93 6.36 28.43
N TRP A 122 -0.25 5.78 28.67
CA TRP A 122 -1.35 5.68 27.70
C TRP A 122 -2.02 7.03 27.41
N MET A 123 -1.99 7.94 28.39
CA MET A 123 -2.66 9.24 28.27
C MET A 123 -1.87 10.21 27.36
N SER A 124 -0.56 9.99 27.19
CA SER A 124 0.31 10.75 26.30
C SER A 124 -0.17 10.73 24.83
N PHE A 125 -0.80 9.62 24.39
CA PHE A 125 -1.42 9.51 23.06
C PHE A 125 -2.62 10.43 22.87
N PHE A 126 -3.31 10.79 23.96
CA PHE A 126 -4.45 11.71 23.97
C PHE A 126 -4.07 13.13 24.39
N THR A 127 -2.86 13.37 24.89
CA THR A 127 -2.37 14.72 25.22
C THR A 127 -1.79 15.43 24.00
N ARG A 128 -1.26 14.69 23.02
CA ARG A 128 -0.64 15.28 21.82
C ARG A 128 -1.70 15.61 20.75
N PRO A 129 -1.83 16.88 20.33
CA PRO A 129 -2.87 17.31 19.38
C PRO A 129 -2.76 16.62 18.01
N ILE A 130 -1.53 16.32 17.57
CA ILE A 130 -1.28 15.57 16.31
C ILE A 130 -1.81 14.13 16.41
N SER A 131 -1.61 13.48 17.57
CA SER A 131 -2.05 12.10 17.80
C SER A 131 -3.58 12.01 17.81
N ILE A 132 -4.25 12.95 18.49
CA ILE A 132 -5.72 13.08 18.44
C ILE A 132 -6.20 13.29 17.00
N GLY A 133 -5.57 14.18 16.24
CA GLY A 133 -5.94 14.45 14.85
C GLY A 133 -5.87 13.18 13.98
N ILE A 134 -4.81 12.38 14.13
CA ILE A 134 -4.65 11.11 13.42
C ILE A 134 -5.70 10.08 13.87
N ILE A 135 -5.96 9.95 15.17
CA ILE A 135 -6.98 9.04 15.71
C ILE A 135 -8.37 9.38 15.14
N VAL A 136 -8.74 10.67 15.14
CA VAL A 136 -10.01 11.14 14.56
C VAL A 136 -10.06 10.83 13.07
N LEU A 137 -8.98 11.07 12.32
CA LEU A 137 -8.92 10.77 10.89
C LEU A 137 -9.10 9.26 10.60
N VAL A 138 -8.48 8.40 11.40
CA VAL A 138 -8.61 6.94 11.28
C VAL A 138 -10.05 6.51 11.57
N VAL A 139 -10.66 7.03 12.64
CA VAL A 139 -12.05 6.72 12.99
C VAL A 139 -13.00 7.17 11.89
N LEU A 140 -12.85 8.40 11.38
CA LEU A 140 -13.65 8.91 10.26
C LEU A 140 -13.43 8.08 8.99
N GLY A 141 -12.18 7.73 8.68
CA GLY A 141 -11.82 6.93 7.52
C GLY A 141 -12.33 5.49 7.59
N LEU A 142 -12.50 4.93 8.79
CA LEU A 142 -13.08 3.60 9.00
C LEU A 142 -14.62 3.64 8.97
N LEU A 143 -15.22 4.71 9.51
CA LEU A 143 -16.67 4.92 9.51
C LEU A 143 -17.20 5.25 8.10
N TRP A 144 -16.43 5.98 7.30
CA TRP A 144 -16.82 6.37 5.93
C TRP A 144 -17.22 5.18 5.03
N PRO A 145 -16.37 4.15 4.82
CA PRO A 145 -16.72 2.99 4.00
C PRO A 145 -17.83 2.13 4.61
N VAL A 146 -17.97 2.10 5.95
CA VAL A 146 -19.05 1.36 6.63
C VAL A 146 -20.40 2.05 6.42
N TYR A 147 -20.44 3.37 6.49
CA TYR A 147 -21.62 4.18 6.22
C TYR A 147 -22.03 4.14 4.75
N THR A 148 -21.08 4.21 3.81
CA THR A 148 -21.38 4.17 2.37
C THR A 148 -21.78 2.77 1.89
N ARG A 149 -21.15 1.70 2.37
CA ARG A 149 -21.54 0.31 2.03
C ARG A 149 -22.95 -0.04 2.47
N SER A 150 -23.44 0.55 3.55
CA SER A 150 -24.84 0.36 4.01
C SER A 150 -25.85 1.02 3.07
N LYS A 151 -25.43 2.03 2.28
CA LYS A 151 -26.27 2.74 1.32
C LYS A 151 -26.22 2.09 -0.08
N ASP A 152 -25.06 1.60 -0.51
CA ASP A 152 -24.88 0.99 -1.83
C ASP A 152 -25.47 -0.42 -1.97
N ARG A 153 -25.67 -1.14 -0.85
CA ARG A 153 -26.33 -2.46 -0.88
C ARG A 153 -27.82 -2.37 -1.27
N ARG A 154 -28.46 -1.20 -1.18
CA ARG A 154 -29.83 -0.98 -1.67
C ARG A 154 -29.92 -0.66 -3.16
N SER A 155 -28.82 -0.25 -3.81
CA SER A 155 -28.84 0.16 -5.22
C SER A 155 -28.46 -0.96 -6.19
N GLN A 156 -27.77 -2.02 -5.73
CA GLN A 156 -27.35 -3.14 -6.60
C GLN A 156 -28.39 -4.27 -6.75
N GLU A 157 -29.42 -4.33 -5.89
CA GLU A 157 -30.54 -5.30 -6.05
C GLU A 157 -31.54 -4.89 -7.15
N GLY A 158 -31.53 -3.63 -7.61
CA GLY A 158 -32.43 -3.12 -8.64
C GLY A 158 -31.96 -3.28 -10.09
N ALA A 159 -30.73 -3.73 -10.34
CA ALA A 159 -30.10 -3.75 -11.66
C ALA A 159 -29.78 -5.17 -12.17
N ARG A 160 -30.71 -6.13 -12.00
CA ARG A 160 -30.76 -7.32 -12.85
C ARG A 160 -31.66 -7.01 -14.07
N PRO A 161 -31.11 -6.58 -15.22
CA PRO A 161 -31.87 -6.67 -16.45
C PRO A 161 -32.21 -8.14 -16.70
N ARG A 162 -33.51 -8.41 -16.85
CA ARG A 162 -34.10 -9.71 -17.15
C ARG A 162 -33.36 -10.35 -18.32
N SER A 163 -32.80 -11.54 -18.09
CA SER A 163 -32.38 -12.46 -19.13
C SER A 163 -33.58 -12.82 -20.01
N ASP A 164 -33.34 -12.81 -21.32
CA ASP A 164 -33.72 -13.88 -22.24
C ASP A 164 -35.08 -14.54 -22.01
N SER A 165 -36.09 -14.02 -22.72
CA SER A 165 -37.24 -14.85 -23.14
C SER A 165 -37.76 -14.42 -24.52
N GLU A 166 -36.89 -13.97 -25.42
CA GLU A 166 -37.33 -13.61 -26.78
C GLU A 166 -36.24 -13.92 -27.82
N VAL A 167 -35.77 -15.18 -27.84
CA VAL A 167 -35.20 -15.78 -29.06
C VAL A 167 -35.62 -17.25 -29.10
N ALA A 168 -36.68 -17.53 -29.87
CA ALA A 168 -36.78 -18.58 -30.89
C ALA A 168 -38.17 -19.24 -30.89
N PRO A 169 -38.62 -19.78 -32.04
CA PRO A 169 -38.01 -19.76 -33.38
C PRO A 169 -38.65 -18.75 -34.35
#